data_AF-A0A2P2L372-F1
#
_entry.id   AF-A0A2P2L372-F1
#
_cell.length_a   1.000
_cell.length_b   1.000
_cell.length_c   1.000
_cell.angle_alpha   90.00
_cell.angle_beta   90.00
_cell.angle_gamma   90.00
#
_symmetry.space_group_name_H-M   'P 1'
#
loop_
_entity.id
_entity.type
_entity.pdbx_description
1 polymer ?
#
loop_
_entity_poly.entity_id
_entity_poly.type
_entity_poly.pdbx_seq_one_letter_code
_entity_poly.pdbx_strand_id
1 'polypeptide(L)'
;MVAAMNRNFSLRNAFFLLFCYILALSLSAVSARPATFLEDFRITWSDSHIRQIEGGRAIQLILDQNSGCGFASKSRYLFGRVSLRIKLIPGDSAGTVTAFYVCCYFK
;
A
#
# COMPACT_ATOMS: atom_id res chain seq x y z
N MET A 1 63.55 -8.98 1.67
CA MET A 1 62.64 -9.93 0.98
C MET A 1 61.45 -10.09 1.92
N VAL A 2 60.27 -9.47 1.76
CA VAL A 2 59.36 -9.46 0.61
C VAL A 2 58.54 -8.17 0.71
N ALA A 3 59.02 -7.11 0.06
CA ALA A 3 58.23 -5.90 -0.19
C ALA A 3 57.41 -6.14 -1.46
N ALA A 4 56.32 -6.90 -1.33
CA ALA A 4 55.33 -7.04 -2.38
C ALA A 4 54.01 -7.50 -1.76
N MET A 5 53.46 -6.68 -0.86
CA MET A 5 52.08 -6.79 -0.41
C MET A 5 51.17 -6.55 -1.63
N ASN A 6 50.91 -7.64 -2.34
CA ASN A 6 49.79 -7.93 -3.22
C ASN A 6 49.05 -6.73 -3.83
N ARG A 7 49.65 -6.08 -4.84
CA ARG A 7 49.01 -5.06 -5.68
C ARG A 7 48.19 -5.66 -6.84
N ASN A 8 47.47 -6.77 -6.62
CA ASN A 8 46.65 -7.42 -7.64
C ASN A 8 45.15 -7.40 -7.33
N PHE A 9 44.67 -6.33 -6.70
CA PHE A 9 43.24 -6.03 -6.73
C PHE A 9 42.92 -5.41 -8.11
N SER A 10 42.75 -6.28 -9.11
CA SER A 10 42.48 -5.87 -10.50
C SER A 10 41.30 -4.90 -10.54
N LEU A 11 41.43 -3.76 -11.22
CA LEU A 11 40.37 -2.78 -11.45
C LEU A 11 39.06 -3.45 -11.88
N ARG A 12 39.14 -4.54 -12.64
CA ARG A 12 37.99 -5.35 -13.05
C ARG A 12 37.21 -5.94 -11.88
N ASN A 13 37.90 -6.41 -10.84
CA ASN A 13 37.26 -6.94 -9.63
C ASN A 13 36.65 -5.81 -8.79
N ALA A 14 37.26 -4.63 -8.77
CA ALA A 14 36.69 -3.45 -8.12
C ALA A 14 35.37 -3.03 -8.79
N PHE A 15 35.32 -2.98 -10.13
CA PHE A 15 34.09 -2.71 -10.87
C PHE A 15 33.02 -3.78 -10.64
N PHE A 16 33.40 -5.05 -10.59
CA PHE A 16 32.47 -6.16 -10.36
C PHE A 16 31.85 -6.09 -8.95
N LEU A 17 32.66 -5.79 -7.93
CA LEU A 17 32.18 -5.63 -6.56
C LEU A 17 31.29 -4.39 -6.40
N LEU A 18 31.64 -3.28 -7.06
CA LEU A 18 30.81 -2.07 -7.06
C LEU A 18 29.45 -2.34 -7.72
N PHE A 19 29.44 -3.07 -8.83
CA PHE A 19 28.23 -3.47 -9.52
C PHE A 19 27.35 -4.37 -8.63
N CYS A 20 27.93 -5.40 -7.99
CA CYS A 20 27.21 -6.26 -7.04
C CYS A 20 26.64 -5.47 -5.85
N TYR A 21 27.37 -4.47 -5.34
CA TYR A 21 26.92 -3.62 -4.24
C TYR A 21 25.71 -2.75 -4.63
N ILE A 22 25.74 -2.15 -5.83
CA ILE A 22 24.61 -1.36 -6.35
C ILE A 22 23.38 -2.25 -6.58
N LEU A 23 23.59 -3.48 -7.08
CA LEU A 23 22.53 -4.45 -7.32
C LEU A 23 21.91 -4.94 -6.00
N ALA A 24 22.73 -5.16 -4.96
CA ALA A 24 22.22 -5.50 -3.63
C ALA A 24 21.41 -4.35 -3.00
N LEU A 25 21.86 -3.10 -3.15
CA LEU A 25 21.14 -1.93 -2.67
C LEU A 25 19.79 -1.74 -3.36
N SER A 26 19.69 -1.97 -4.66
CA SER A 26 18.42 -1.82 -5.39
C SER A 26 17.37 -2.86 -5.01
N LEU A 27 17.78 -4.09 -4.68
CA LEU A 27 16.85 -5.13 -4.19
C LEU A 27 16.34 -4.85 -2.77
N SER A 28 17.12 -4.15 -1.93
CA SER A 28 16.72 -3.82 -0.56
C SER A 28 15.71 -2.67 -0.46
N ALA A 29 15.44 -1.96 -1.57
CA ALA A 29 14.51 -0.85 -1.62
C ALA A 29 13.04 -1.29 -1.75
N VAL A 30 12.59 -2.24 -0.92
CA VAL A 30 11.15 -2.48 -0.72
C VAL A 30 10.67 -1.43 0.28
N SER A 31 10.33 -0.25 -0.23
CA SER A 31 9.69 0.79 0.57
C SER A 31 8.26 0.34 0.90
N ALA A 32 8.00 0.10 2.18
CA ALA A 32 6.64 0.09 2.70
C ALA A 32 6.12 1.54 2.63
N ARG A 33 5.53 1.91 1.49
CA ARG A 33 4.90 3.22 1.34
C ARG A 33 3.73 3.32 2.33
N PRO A 34 3.59 4.43 3.06
CA PRO A 34 2.38 4.66 3.84
C PRO A 34 1.21 4.79 2.86
N ALA A 35 0.44 3.71 2.72
CA ALA A 35 -0.73 3.68 1.85
C ALA A 35 -1.74 4.73 2.34
N THR A 36 -1.99 5.76 1.52
CA THR A 36 -3.06 6.71 1.78
C THR A 36 -4.32 6.25 1.04
N PHE A 37 -5.48 6.47 1.64
CA PHE A 37 -6.75 6.05 1.05
C PHE A 37 -6.95 6.62 -0.36
N LEU A 38 -6.55 7.88 -0.55
CA LEU A 38 -6.67 8.59 -1.82
C LEU A 38 -5.76 8.05 -2.92
N GLU A 39 -4.68 7.33 -2.60
CA GLU A 39 -3.78 6.78 -3.61
C GLU A 39 -4.37 5.50 -4.20
N ASP A 40 -4.79 4.57 -3.33
CA ASP A 40 -5.18 3.21 -3.71
C ASP A 40 -6.68 3.05 -4.00
N PHE A 41 -7.51 3.87 -3.37
CA PHE A 41 -8.96 3.77 -3.44
C PHE A 41 -9.59 5.02 -4.04
N ARG A 42 -10.76 4.84 -4.65
CA ARG A 42 -11.63 5.91 -5.11
C ARG A 42 -13.00 5.74 -4.50
N ILE A 43 -13.67 6.87 -4.29
CA ILE A 43 -15.06 6.90 -3.83
C ILE A 43 -15.95 6.46 -5.00
N THR A 44 -16.84 5.51 -4.74
CA THR A 44 -17.80 5.02 -5.74
C THR A 44 -19.20 5.56 -5.52
N TRP A 45 -19.54 5.92 -4.28
CA TRP A 45 -20.86 6.43 -3.94
C TRP A 45 -20.81 7.38 -2.74
N SER A 46 -21.53 8.50 -2.88
CA SER A 46 -21.71 9.56 -1.89
C SER A 46 -20.42 10.10 -1.26
N ASP A 47 -19.79 11.07 -1.92
CA ASP A 47 -18.59 11.76 -1.43
C ASP A 47 -18.86 12.56 -0.15
N SER A 48 -20.07 13.15 -0.01
CA SER A 48 -20.49 13.87 1.19
C SER A 48 -20.52 13.01 2.46
N HIS A 49 -20.62 11.70 2.30
CA HIS A 49 -20.73 10.71 3.39
C HIS A 49 -19.40 10.02 3.69
N ILE A 50 -18.30 10.48 3.10
CA ILE A 50 -16.95 9.95 3.38
C ILE A 50 -16.09 11.08 3.93
N ARG A 51 -15.60 10.91 5.16
CA ARG A 51 -14.70 11.88 5.80
C ARG A 51 -13.30 11.29 5.91
N GLN A 52 -12.31 12.06 5.47
CA GLN A 52 -10.91 11.70 5.68
C GLN A 52 -10.45 12.14 7.06
N ILE A 53 -9.74 11.27 7.74
CA ILE A 53 -9.19 11.49 9.08
C ILE A 53 -7.68 11.25 8.99
N GLU A 54 -6.91 11.92 9.85
CA GLU A 54 -5.45 11.78 9.94
C GLU A 54 -4.72 12.05 8.61
N GLY A 55 -5.17 13.04 7.84
CA GLY A 55 -4.53 13.43 6.58
C GLY A 55 -4.67 12.38 5.47
N GLY A 56 -5.72 11.56 5.50
CA GLY A 56 -6.01 10.55 4.47
C GLY A 56 -5.48 9.15 4.78
N ARG A 57 -4.96 8.93 6.00
CA ARG A 57 -4.58 7.58 6.49
C ARG A 57 -5.77 6.74 6.93
N ALA A 58 -6.87 7.39 7.33
CA ALA A 58 -8.11 6.73 7.69
C ALA A 58 -9.30 7.43 7.03
N ILE A 59 -10.37 6.68 6.83
CA ILE A 59 -11.65 7.20 6.37
C ILE A 59 -12.77 6.77 7.30
N GLN A 60 -13.76 7.63 7.43
CA GLN A 60 -15.02 7.34 8.11
C GLN A 60 -16.14 7.32 7.09
N LEU A 61 -16.87 6.22 7.08
CA LEU A 61 -18.07 6.02 6.30
C LEU A 61 -19.27 6.42 7.15
N ILE A 62 -20.16 7.23 6.58
CA ILE A 62 -21.39 7.70 7.21
C ILE A 62 -22.57 7.05 6.50
N LEU A 63 -23.48 6.49 7.29
CA LEU A 63 -24.77 5.98 6.84
C LEU A 63 -25.85 6.77 7.57
N ASP A 64 -26.72 7.43 6.80
CA ASP A 64 -27.91 8.09 7.32
C ASP A 64 -29.16 7.64 6.54
N GLN A 65 -30.30 8.25 6.85
CA GLN A 65 -31.56 7.93 6.17
C GLN A 65 -31.57 8.35 4.69
N ASN A 66 -30.70 9.27 4.30
CA ASN A 66 -30.64 9.80 2.93
C ASN A 66 -29.82 8.87 2.05
N SER A 67 -28.66 8.40 2.52
CA SER A 67 -27.77 7.53 1.75
C SER A 67 -26.73 6.81 2.61
N GLY A 68 -26.23 5.70 2.09
CA GLY A 68 -24.94 5.15 2.49
C GLY A 68 -23.78 5.73 1.68
N CYS A 69 -22.62 5.09 1.77
CA CYS A 69 -21.43 5.43 1.00
C CYS A 69 -20.59 4.19 0.70
N GLY A 70 -19.66 4.33 -0.24
CA GLY A 70 -18.80 3.23 -0.64
C GLY A 70 -17.56 3.68 -1.40
N PHE A 71 -16.55 2.80 -1.39
CA PHE A 71 -15.31 2.99 -2.11
C PHE A 71 -14.87 1.69 -2.78
N ALA A 72 -14.04 1.82 -3.80
CA ALA A 72 -13.43 0.69 -4.51
C ALA A 72 -11.97 0.97 -4.83
N SER A 73 -11.19 -0.09 -5.03
CA SER A 73 -9.80 0.06 -5.48
C SER A 73 -9.77 0.69 -6.88
N LYS A 74 -8.76 1.53 -7.13
CA LYS A 74 -8.53 2.09 -8.48
C LYS A 74 -8.02 1.03 -9.45
N SER A 75 -7.17 0.15 -8.94
CA SER A 75 -6.55 -0.94 -9.69
C SER A 75 -7.27 -2.27 -9.43
N ARG A 76 -7.20 -3.17 -10.40
CA ARG A 76 -7.65 -4.56 -10.28
C ARG A 76 -6.46 -5.44 -9.99
N TYR A 77 -6.64 -6.43 -9.13
CA TYR A 77 -5.58 -7.33 -8.71
C TYR A 77 -6.02 -8.78 -8.98
N LEU A 78 -5.12 -9.57 -9.55
CA LEU A 78 -5.33 -11.01 -9.74
C LEU A 78 -4.85 -11.80 -8.51
N PHE A 79 -3.75 -11.36 -7.91
CA PHE A 79 -3.16 -11.93 -6.70
C PHE A 79 -2.67 -10.80 -5.78
N GLY A 80 -2.68 -11.05 -4.48
CA GLY A 80 -2.16 -10.10 -3.51
C GLY A 80 -2.67 -10.39 -2.10
N ARG A 81 -2.22 -9.57 -1.15
CA ARG A 81 -2.75 -9.56 0.21
C ARG A 81 -3.39 -8.20 0.46
N VAL A 82 -4.64 -8.20 0.89
CA VAL A 82 -5.34 -6.98 1.30
C VAL A 82 -5.53 -7.00 2.80
N SER A 83 -5.23 -5.89 3.46
CA SER A 83 -5.33 -5.76 4.91
C SER A 83 -5.90 -4.38 5.25
N LEU A 84 -6.93 -4.36 6.08
CA LEU A 84 -7.67 -3.14 6.41
C LEU A 84 -8.00 -3.15 7.90
N ARG A 85 -7.80 -2.01 8.57
CA ARG A 85 -8.20 -1.81 9.96
C ARG A 85 -9.58 -1.18 9.99
N ILE A 86 -10.57 -1.92 10.47
CA ILE A 86 -11.97 -1.47 10.50
C ILE A 86 -12.38 -1.25 11.95
N LYS A 87 -12.97 -0.09 12.23
CA LYS A 87 -13.65 0.20 13.48
C LYS A 87 -15.15 0.27 13.20
N LEU A 88 -15.92 -0.58 13.87
CA LEU A 88 -17.38 -0.62 13.73
C LEU A 88 -18.05 0.54 14.48
N ILE A 89 -19.31 0.77 14.13
CA ILE A 89 -20.16 1.81 14.72
C ILE A 89 -20.39 1.46 16.20
N PRO A 90 -20.19 2.42 17.12
CA PRO A 90 -20.49 2.21 18.54
C PRO A 90 -21.99 2.34 18.83
N GLY A 91 -22.49 1.61 19.83
CA GLY A 91 -23.88 1.72 20.29
C GLY A 91 -24.85 0.85 19.51
N ASP A 92 -26.08 1.32 19.33
CA ASP A 92 -27.09 0.62 18.53
C ASP A 92 -26.75 0.73 17.04
N SER A 93 -26.68 -0.41 16.38
CA SER A 93 -26.32 -0.55 14.96
C SER A 93 -27.25 -1.54 14.26
N ALA A 94 -28.45 -1.76 14.82
CA ALA A 94 -29.45 -2.65 14.25
C ALA A 94 -29.76 -2.29 12.79
N GLY A 95 -29.70 -3.28 11.91
CA GLY A 95 -29.97 -3.10 10.48
C GLY A 95 -28.86 -2.45 9.66
N THR A 96 -27.71 -2.12 10.26
CA THR A 96 -26.54 -1.60 9.52
C THR A 96 -25.57 -2.72 9.14
N VAL A 97 -24.97 -2.61 7.95
CA VAL A 97 -23.97 -3.57 7.47
C VAL A 97 -22.74 -2.80 6.98
N THR A 98 -21.59 -3.08 7.59
CA THR A 98 -20.29 -2.62 7.10
C THR A 98 -19.60 -3.77 6.38
N ALA A 99 -19.43 -3.67 5.07
CA ALA A 99 -18.85 -4.72 4.25
C ALA A 99 -17.50 -4.31 3.66
N PHE A 100 -16.54 -5.24 3.69
CA PHE A 100 -15.29 -5.15 2.97
C PHE A 100 -15.08 -6.47 2.21
N TYR A 101 -15.08 -6.42 0.89
CA TYR A 101 -15.08 -7.60 0.04
C TYR A 101 -14.27 -7.39 -1.25
N VAL A 102 -13.93 -8.52 -1.89
CA VAL A 102 -13.29 -8.54 -3.22
C VAL A 102 -14.31 -9.08 -4.21
N CYS A 103 -14.44 -8.42 -5.35
CA CYS A 103 -15.34 -8.82 -6.43
C CYS A 103 -14.59 -8.87 -7.76
N CYS A 104 -14.85 -9.91 -8.54
CA CYS A 104 -14.34 -10.06 -9.89
C CYS A 104 -15.32 -9.40 -10.87
N TYR A 105 -14.86 -8.41 -11.64
CA TYR A 105 -15.63 -7.85 -12.74
C TYR A 105 -15.26 -8.58 -14.03
N PHE A 106 -16.16 -9.42 -14.54
CA PHE A 106 -16.10 -9.91 -15.92
C PHE A 106 -16.74 -8.85 -16.82
N LYS A 107 -16.00 -8.39 -17.83
CA LYS A 107 -16.51 -7.48 -18.86
C LYS A 107 -16.80 -8.26 -20.13
#